data_AF-A0AAJ1QN18-F1
#
_entry.id   AF-A0AAJ1QN18-F1
#
_cell.length_a   1.000
_cell.length_b   1.000
_cell.length_c   1.000
_cell.angle_alpha   90.00
_cell.angle_beta   90.00
_cell.angle_gamma   90.00
#
_symmetry.space_group_name_H-M   'P 1'
#
loop_
_entity.id
_entity.type
_entity.pdbx_description
1 polymer ?
#
loop_
_entity_poly.entity_id
_entity_poly.type
_entity_poly.pdbx_seq_one_letter_code
_entity_poly.pdbx_strand_id
1 'polypeptide(L)'
;MAGDRFGGSPKIDYLVSQLSDVNLKQYKKIEEEWAVALKETPPKKVTVNVDIIYSGSDMRPEKFKVIYTIDGKRSSRVLEN
;
A
#
# COMPACT_ATOMS: atom_id res chain seq x y z
N MET A 1 -4.81 2.42 -3.27
CA MET A 1 -4.92 0.95 -3.12
C MET A 1 -4.78 0.60 -1.66
N ALA A 2 -5.67 -0.23 -1.12
CA ALA A 2 -5.63 -0.71 0.27
C ALA A 2 -6.26 -2.11 0.28
N GLY A 3 -5.76 -3.03 1.12
CA GLY A 3 -6.33 -4.37 1.23
C GLY A 3 -7.75 -4.37 1.82
N ASP A 4 -8.47 -5.47 1.62
CA ASP A 4 -9.86 -5.66 2.06
C ASP A 4 -10.05 -5.39 3.56
N ARG A 5 -9.02 -5.65 4.38
CA ARG A 5 -9.02 -5.37 5.82
C ARG A 5 -9.22 -3.88 6.17
N PHE A 6 -9.01 -2.98 5.21
CA PHE A 6 -9.21 -1.53 5.35
C PHE A 6 -10.42 -1.02 4.54
N GLY A 7 -11.30 -1.93 4.09
CA GLY A 7 -12.45 -1.57 3.26
C GLY A 7 -12.07 -1.23 1.81
N GLY A 8 -10.90 -1.68 1.36
CA GLY A 8 -10.52 -1.60 -0.05
C GLY A 8 -11.52 -2.33 -0.94
N SER A 9 -11.86 -1.73 -2.09
CA SER A 9 -12.79 -2.37 -3.02
C SER A 9 -12.07 -3.44 -3.84
N PRO A 10 -12.60 -4.67 -3.94
CA PRO A 10 -12.03 -5.73 -4.77
C PRO A 10 -12.35 -5.55 -6.26
N LYS A 11 -12.92 -4.40 -6.67
CA LYS A 11 -13.26 -4.12 -8.07
C LYS A 11 -11.99 -3.96 -8.90
N ILE A 12 -12.08 -4.40 -10.16
CA ILE A 12 -10.96 -4.41 -11.13
C ILE A 12 -10.28 -3.05 -11.26
N ASP A 13 -11.04 -1.95 -11.18
CA ASP A 13 -10.51 -0.58 -11.29
C ASP A 13 -9.49 -0.21 -10.17
N TYR A 14 -9.47 -0.97 -9.07
CA TYR A 14 -8.55 -0.79 -7.95
C TYR A 14 -7.50 -1.91 -7.85
N LEU A 15 -7.48 -2.85 -8.80
CA LEU A 15 -6.51 -3.93 -8.89
C LEU A 15 -5.42 -3.57 -9.91
N VAL A 16 -4.16 -3.79 -9.51
CA VAL A 16 -3.02 -3.74 -10.43
C VAL A 16 -2.21 -5.01 -10.32
N SER A 17 -1.56 -5.36 -11.41
CA SER A 17 -0.71 -6.55 -11.48
C SER A 17 0.51 -6.38 -10.58
N GLN A 18 0.57 -7.18 -9.52
CA GLN A 18 1.70 -7.21 -8.58
C GLN A 18 2.44 -8.55 -8.66
N LEU A 19 3.75 -8.57 -8.43
CA LEU A 19 4.47 -9.82 -8.15
C LEU A 19 4.00 -10.39 -6.81
N SER A 20 3.98 -11.73 -6.71
CA SER A 20 3.58 -12.42 -5.48
C SER A 20 4.42 -12.00 -4.27
N ASP A 21 5.72 -11.80 -4.45
CA ASP A 21 6.61 -11.34 -3.37
C ASP A 21 6.34 -9.90 -2.95
N VAL A 22 5.92 -9.04 -3.88
CA VAL A 22 5.51 -7.66 -3.57
C VAL A 22 4.23 -7.68 -2.75
N ASN A 23 3.16 -8.31 -3.24
CA ASN A 23 1.86 -8.32 -2.58
C ASN A 23 1.88 -9.08 -1.24
N LEU A 24 2.35 -10.34 -1.25
CA LEU A 24 2.20 -11.24 -0.10
C LEU A 24 3.22 -11.02 1.01
N LYS A 25 4.37 -10.38 0.71
CA LYS A 25 5.44 -10.14 1.69
C LYS A 25 5.65 -8.66 1.96
N GLN A 26 6.02 -7.88 0.94
CA GLN A 26 6.45 -6.50 1.17
C GLN A 26 5.28 -5.58 1.52
N TYR A 27 4.23 -5.60 0.69
CA TYR A 27 3.03 -4.79 0.90
C TYR A 27 2.31 -5.22 2.19
N LYS A 28 2.19 -6.52 2.43
CA LYS A 28 1.63 -7.07 3.67
C LYS A 28 2.30 -6.54 4.95
N LYS A 29 3.64 -6.42 4.97
CA LYS A 29 4.36 -5.86 6.13
C LYS A 29 3.99 -4.40 6.40
N ILE A 30 3.80 -3.62 5.33
CA ILE A 30 3.38 -2.22 5.44
C ILE A 30 1.94 -2.16 5.98
N GLU A 31 1.04 -3.00 5.48
CA GLU A 31 -0.34 -3.09 5.98
C GLU A 31 -0.43 -3.56 7.44
N GLU A 32 0.48 -4.44 7.88
CA GLU A 32 0.58 -4.85 9.28
C GLU A 32 0.97 -3.69 10.19
N GLU A 33 1.91 -2.82 9.77
CA GLU A 33 2.28 -1.60 10.50
C GLU A 33 1.07 -0.67 10.67
N TRP A 34 0.31 -0.45 9.60
CA TRP A 34 -0.91 0.36 9.65
C TRP A 34 -1.97 -0.25 10.57
N ALA A 35 -2.15 -1.57 10.51
CA ALA A 35 -3.12 -2.27 11.36
C ALA A 35 -2.75 -2.20 12.84
N VAL A 36 -1.46 -2.23 13.20
CA VAL A 36 -1.01 -2.04 14.58
C VAL A 36 -1.32 -0.61 15.04
N ALA A 37 -0.99 0.41 14.23
CA ALA A 37 -1.24 1.80 14.58
C ALA A 37 -2.73 2.11 14.80
N LEU A 38 -3.61 1.55 13.96
CA LEU A 38 -5.06 1.70 14.08
C LEU A 38 -5.66 0.98 15.30
N LYS A 39 -4.95 0.02 15.90
CA LYS A 39 -5.39 -0.74 17.09
C LYS A 39 -4.93 -0.14 18.42
N GLU A 40 -4.09 0.90 18.41
CA GLU A 40 -3.65 1.57 19.63
C GLU A 40 -4.82 2.28 20.36
N THR A 41 -4.57 2.70 21.61
CA THR A 41 -5.55 3.41 22.44
C THR A 41 -4.96 4.73 22.95
N PRO A 42 -5.38 5.90 22.43
CA PRO A 42 -6.35 6.07 21.34
C PRO A 42 -5.80 5.58 19.97
N PRO A 43 -6.66 5.21 19.01
CA PRO A 43 -6.24 4.82 17.67
C PRO A 43 -5.45 5.92 16.98
N LYS A 44 -4.36 5.55 16.32
CA LYS A 44 -3.59 6.49 15.51
C LYS A 44 -4.26 6.75 14.17
N LYS A 45 -4.12 7.97 13.65
CA LYS A 45 -4.59 8.30 12.30
C LYS A 45 -3.58 7.83 11.27
N VAL A 46 -4.04 7.00 10.33
CA VAL A 46 -3.27 6.58 9.15
C VAL A 46 -3.81 7.25 7.90
N THR A 47 -2.94 7.79 7.04
CA THR A 47 -3.31 8.28 5.70
C THR A 47 -2.31 7.74 4.70
N VAL A 48 -2.80 7.22 3.57
CA VAL A 48 -2.00 6.50 2.58
C VAL A 48 -2.23 7.10 1.19
N ASN A 49 -1.14 7.26 0.44
CA ASN A 49 -1.14 7.49 -1.00
C ASN A 49 -0.24 6.45 -1.67
N VAL A 50 -0.63 5.94 -2.83
CA VAL A 50 0.13 4.95 -3.58
C VAL A 50 0.27 5.42 -5.01
N ASP A 51 1.48 5.78 -5.40
CA ASP A 51 1.78 6.12 -6.78
C ASP A 51 2.21 4.85 -7.51
N ILE A 52 1.61 4.59 -8.67
CA ILE A 52 1.86 3.41 -9.50
C ILE A 52 2.67 3.88 -10.72
N ILE A 53 3.88 3.35 -10.86
CA ILE A 53 4.83 3.81 -11.87
C ILE A 53 5.01 2.73 -12.91
N TYR A 54 4.84 3.10 -14.18
CA TYR A 54 4.99 2.20 -15.34
C TYR A 54 6.23 2.60 -16.15
N SER A 55 6.87 1.61 -16.76
CA SER A 55 7.93 1.81 -17.73
C SER A 55 7.34 1.74 -19.14
N GLY A 56 7.50 2.81 -19.93
CA GLY A 56 6.99 2.87 -21.31
C GLY A 56 5.49 2.56 -21.42
N SER A 57 5.16 1.56 -22.24
CA SER A 57 3.80 1.09 -22.49
C SER A 57 3.48 -0.27 -21.84
N ASP A 58 4.23 -0.64 -20.81
CA ASP A 58 4.04 -1.93 -20.13
C ASP A 58 2.67 -2.00 -19.44
N MET A 59 2.03 -3.17 -19.50
CA MET A 59 0.76 -3.41 -18.80
C MET A 59 0.96 -3.67 -17.30
N ARG A 60 2.19 -4.03 -16.87
CA ARG A 60 2.55 -4.24 -15.47
C ARG A 60 3.31 -3.00 -14.96
N PRO A 61 2.98 -2.48 -13.77
CA PRO A 61 3.78 -1.43 -13.13
C PRO A 61 5.23 -1.88 -12.94
N GLU A 62 6.18 -0.97 -13.11
CA GLU A 62 7.59 -1.15 -12.74
C GLU A 62 7.74 -1.14 -11.21
N LYS A 63 7.03 -0.23 -10.53
CA LYS A 63 7.12 -0.09 -9.08
C LYS A 63 5.95 0.65 -8.45
N PHE A 64 5.82 0.48 -7.14
CA PHE A 64 4.86 1.19 -6.30
C PHE A 64 5.59 2.08 -5.31
N LYS A 65 5.23 3.36 -5.28
CA LYS A 65 5.67 4.29 -4.24
C LYS A 65 4.55 4.46 -3.22
N VAL A 66 4.69 3.76 -2.10
CA VAL A 66 3.73 3.80 -0.99
C VAL A 66 4.17 4.89 -0.03
N ILE A 67 3.35 5.94 0.09
CA ILE A 67 3.56 7.06 1.01
C ILE A 67 2.47 6.98 2.05
N TYR A 68 2.84 7.01 3.32
CA TYR A 68 1.86 6.99 4.40
C TYR A 68 2.27 7.90 5.56
N THR A 69 1.28 8.32 6.32
CA THR A 69 1.48 9.06 7.57
C THR A 69 0.80 8.31 8.70
N ILE A 70 1.46 8.23 9.85
CA ILE A 70 0.89 7.71 11.11
C ILE A 70 1.03 8.84 12.14
N ASP A 71 -0.09 9.39 12.61
CA ASP A 71 -0.13 10.56 13.50
C ASP A 71 0.77 11.72 13.03
N GLY A 72 0.68 12.04 11.74
CA GLY A 72 1.45 13.11 11.11
C GLY A 72 2.92 12.78 10.81
N LYS A 73 3.44 11.63 11.26
CA LYS A 73 4.78 11.16 10.91
C LYS A 73 4.77 10.49 9.55
N ARG A 74 5.45 11.09 8.57
CA ARG A 74 5.50 10.62 7.18
C ARG A 74 6.56 9.52 6.98
N SER A 75 6.17 8.47 6.28
CA SER A 75 7.00 7.36 5.82
C SER A 75 6.80 7.12 4.32
N SER A 76 7.81 6.55 3.66
CA SER A 76 7.70 6.10 2.28
C SER A 76 8.41 4.76 2.06
N ARG A 77 7.86 3.93 1.16
CA ARG A 77 8.45 2.68 0.67
C ARG A 77 8.34 2.63 -0.84
N VAL A 78 9.39 2.14 -1.49
CA VAL A 78 9.36 1.83 -2.93
C VAL A 78 9.40 0.31 -3.04
N LEU A 79 8.45 -0.25 -3.77
CA LEU A 79 8.32 -1.68 -4.01
C LEU A 79 8.51 -1.92 -5.50
N GLU A 80 9.64 -2.52 -5.87
CA GLU A 80 9.92 -2.93 -7.25
C GLU A 80 9.05 -4.14 -7.61
N ASN A 81 8.42 -4.09 -8.77
CA ASN A 81 7.39 -5.01 -9.25
C ASN A 81 7.79 -5.82 -10.48
#